data_AF-A0A8T9VN51-F1
#
_entry.id   AF-A0A8T9VN51-F1
#
_cell.length_a   1.000
_cell.length_b   1.000
_cell.length_c   1.000
_cell.angle_alpha   90.00
_cell.angle_beta   90.00
_cell.angle_gamma   90.00
#
_symmetry.space_group_name_H-M   'P 1'
#
loop_
_entity.id
_entity.type
_entity.pdbx_description
1 polymer ?
#
loop_
_entity_poly.entity_id
_entity_poly.type
_entity_poly.pdbx_seq_one_letter_code
_entity_poly.pdbx_strand_id
1 'polypeptide(L)' 'MDYALLIDERPVVFVEAKPLKSDITFDNERQVLDYGKHKDVKWCVLTNGKNVKIYNTEWGILQKEL' A
#
# COMPACT_ATOMS: atom_id res chain seq x y z
N MET A 1 -4.72 2.95 7.08
CA MET A 1 -5.15 1.63 6.61
C MET A 1 -6.63 1.53 6.81
N ASP A 2 -7.37 1.40 5.71
CA ASP A 2 -8.82 1.33 5.73
C ASP A 2 -9.32 -0.11 5.84
N TYR A 3 -8.62 -1.04 5.17
CA TYR A 3 -8.94 -2.46 5.21
C TYR A 3 -7.69 -3.31 5.35
N ALA A 4 -7.87 -4.50 5.93
CA ALA A 4 -6.91 -5.57 5.92
C ALA A 4 -7.57 -6.84 5.36
N LEU A 5 -6.85 -7.57 4.52
CA LEU A 5 -7.25 -8.92 4.10
C LEU A 5 -6.48 -9.91 4.96
N LEU A 6 -7.21 -10.85 5.55
CA LEU A 6 -6.69 -11.77 6.56
C LEU A 6 -6.70 -13.21 6.02
N ILE A 7 -5.72 -14.00 6.45
CA ILE A 7 -5.70 -15.46 6.36
C ILE A 7 -5.45 -15.96 7.78
N ASP A 8 -6.29 -16.87 8.27
CA ASP A 8 -6.21 -17.39 9.65
C ASP A 8 -6.10 -16.28 10.70
N GLU A 9 -6.95 -15.25 10.55
CA GLU A 9 -7.00 -14.06 11.41
C GLU A 9 -5.72 -13.19 11.39
N ARG A 10 -4.75 -13.49 10.52
CA ARG A 10 -3.52 -12.71 10.35
C ARG A 10 -3.59 -11.82 9.12
N PRO A 11 -3.27 -10.52 9.23
CA PRO A 11 -3.27 -9.62 8.08
C PRO A 11 -2.16 -10.00 7.11
N VAL A 12 -2.51 -10.21 5.84
CA VAL A 12 -1.56 -10.53 4.75
C VAL A 12 -1.49 -9.45 3.68
N VAL A 13 -2.54 -8.63 3.57
CA VAL A 13 -2.59 -7.47 2.69
C VAL A 13 -3.22 -6.30 3.44
N PHE A 14 -2.61 -5.12 3.35
CA PHE A 14 -3.28 -3.87 3.70
C PHE A 14 -3.78 -3.15 2.46
N VAL A 15 -4.95 -2.51 2.58
CA VAL A 15 -5.55 -1.69 1.53
C VAL A 15 -5.81 -0.30 2.08
N GLU A 16 -5.27 0.69 1.39
CA GLU A 16 -5.47 2.11 1.66
C GLU A 16 -6.19 2.74 0.47
N ALA A 17 -7.32 3.39 0.75
CA ALA A 17 -8.11 4.11 -0.23
C ALA A 17 -7.92 5.63 -0.07
N LYS A 18 -7.77 6.32 -1.19
CA LYS A 18 -7.77 7.78 -1.27
C LYS A 18 -9.02 8.26 -2.01
N PRO A 19 -9.43 9.53 -1.83
CA PRO A 19 -10.56 10.09 -2.55
C PRO A 19 -10.43 9.98 -4.08
N LEU A 20 -11.56 9.80 -4.79
CA LEU A 20 -11.60 9.59 -6.24
C LEU A 20 -10.91 10.68 -7.09
N LYS A 21 -10.83 11.90 -6.55
CA LYS A 21 -10.27 13.08 -7.22
C LYS A 21 -8.86 13.44 -6.76
N SER A 22 -8.24 12.66 -5.86
CA SER A 22 -6.85 12.89 -5.44
C SER A 22 -5.89 11.98 -6.19
N ASP A 23 -4.74 12.50 -6.57
CA ASP A 23 -3.65 11.70 -7.11
C ASP A 23 -2.99 10.85 -6.02
N ILE A 24 -2.49 9.68 -6.41
CA ILE A 24 -1.63 8.86 -5.55
C ILE A 24 -0.23 9.48 -5.57
N THR A 25 0.21 9.99 -4.42
CA THR A 25 1.52 10.64 -4.28
C THR A 25 2.58 9.69 -3.75
N PHE A 26 3.86 10.02 -3.97
CA PHE A 26 4.98 9.27 -3.41
C PHE A 26 4.92 9.17 -1.88
N ASP A 27 4.49 10.23 -1.19
CA ASP A 27 4.31 10.20 0.27
C ASP A 27 3.23 9.21 0.71
N ASN A 28 2.16 9.06 -0.08
CA ASN A 28 1.15 8.03 0.21
C ASN A 28 1.75 6.63 0.07
N GLU A 29 2.55 6.40 -0.97
CA GLU A 29 3.21 5.11 -1.20
C GLU A 29 4.18 4.78 -0.07
N ARG A 30 5.03 5.75 0.33
CA ARG A 30 5.98 5.60 1.43
C ARG A 30 5.26 5.29 2.74
N GLN A 31 4.22 6.06 3.07
CA GLN A 31 3.44 5.84 4.29
C GLN A 31 2.85 4.43 4.35
N VAL A 32 2.29 3.96 3.24
CA VAL A 32 1.66 2.64 3.16
C VAL A 32 2.69 1.52 3.33
N LEU A 33 3.84 1.64 2.66
CA LEU A 33 4.94 0.70 2.76
C LEU A 33 5.57 0.66 4.16
N ASP A 34 5.81 1.82 4.77
CA ASP A 34 6.39 1.92 6.11
C ASP A 34 5.47 1.25 7.15
N TYR A 35 4.15 1.48 7.03
CA TYR A 35 3.18 0.85 7.92
C TYR A 35 3.12 -0.67 7.71
N GLY A 36 3.10 -1.14 6.47
CA GLY A 36 3.13 -2.57 6.15
C GLY A 36 4.37 -3.26 6.71
N LYS A 37 5.56 -2.67 6.52
CA LYS A 37 6.82 -3.15 7.10
C LYS A 37 6.76 -3.21 8.63
N HIS A 38 6.29 -2.15 9.28
CA HIS A 38 6.22 -2.09 10.73
C HIS A 38 5.26 -3.13 11.34
N LYS A 39 4.25 -3.57 10.58
CA LYS A 39 3.27 -4.58 11.00
C LYS A 39 3.55 -5.99 10.45
N ASP A 40 4.70 -6.19 9.82
CA ASP A 40 5.09 -7.47 9.19
C ASP A 40 4.05 -7.99 8.17
N VAL A 41 3.45 -7.06 7.40
CA VAL A 41 2.50 -7.38 6.34
C VAL A 41 3.20 -7.27 4.99
N LYS A 42 3.18 -8.38 4.22
CA LYS A 42 3.97 -8.52 2.99
C LYS A 42 3.48 -7.65 1.83
N TRP A 43 2.17 -7.41 1.75
CA TRP A 43 1.57 -6.73 0.60
C TRP A 43 0.77 -5.51 1.02
N CYS A 44 0.86 -4.46 0.21
CA CYS A 44 0.04 -3.28 0.36
C CYS A 44 -0.58 -2.87 -0.98
N VAL A 45 -1.83 -2.44 -0.92
CA VAL A 45 -2.58 -1.90 -2.06
C VAL A 45 -2.92 -0.44 -1.74
N LEU A 46 -2.60 0.45 -2.68
CA LEU A 46 -2.99 1.86 -2.61
C LEU A 46 -3.86 2.17 -3.82
N THR A 47 -5.05 2.72 -3.57
CA THR A 47 -6.00 3.04 -4.64
C THR A 47 -6.71 4.36 -4.40
N ASN A 48 -7.08 5.05 -5.47
CA ASN A 48 -8.02 6.17 -5.44
C ASN A 48 -9.33 5.83 -6.19
N GLY A 49 -9.63 4.56 -6.39
CA GLY A 49 -10.78 4.09 -7.16
C GLY A 49 -10.63 4.17 -8.69
N LYS A 50 -9.65 4.90 -9.22
CA LYS A 50 -9.29 4.89 -10.66
C LYS A 50 -8.00 4.11 -10.92
N ASN A 51 -7.01 4.32 -10.07
CA ASN A 51 -5.72 3.67 -10.14
C ASN A 51 -5.57 2.69 -8.97
N VAL A 52 -4.88 1.58 -9.21
CA VAL A 52 -4.51 0.60 -8.19
C VAL A 52 -3.01 0.38 -8.31
N LYS A 53 -2.28 0.60 -7.21
CA LYS A 53 -0.86 0.29 -7.10
C LYS A 53 -0.67 -0.80 -6.05
N ILE A 54 0.10 -1.83 -6.40
CA ILE A 54 0.37 -2.98 -5.54
C ILE A 54 1.85 -2.99 -5.21
N TYR A 55 2.16 -3.12 -3.93
CA TYR A 55 3.52 -3.11 -3.41
C TYR A 55 3.80 -4.36 -2.60
N ASN A 56 5.01 -4.87 -2.78
CA ASN A 56 5.62 -5.81 -1.86
C ASN A 56 6.50 -5.01 -0.87
N THR A 57 6.30 -5.20 0.42
CA THR A 57 7.01 -4.43 1.45
C THR A 57 8.51 -4.73 1.51
N GLU A 58 8.95 -5.87 1.00
CA GLU A 58 10.38 -6.23 0.92
C GLU A 58 11.07 -5.58 -0.28
N TRP A 59 10.35 -5.34 -1.37
CA TRP A 59 10.93 -4.81 -2.62
C TRP A 59 10.97 -3.28 -2.65
N GLY A 60 10.05 -2.63 -1.93
CA GLY A 60 9.94 -1.17 -1.91
C GLY A 60 9.38 -0.59 -3.22
N ILE A 61 9.62 0.71 -3.42
CA ILE A 61 9.20 1.44 -4.64
C ILE A 61 10.38 1.43 -5.61
N LEU A 62 10.20 0.85 -6.79
CA LEU A 62 11.17 0.98 -7.88
C LEU A 62 11.14 2.45 -8.38
N GLN A 63 12.13 3.24 -8.00
CA GLN A 63 12.42 4.49 -8.71
C GLN A 63 13.07 4.14 -10.05
N LYS A 64 12.48 4.59 -11.16
CA LYS A 64 13.30 4.88 -12.33
C LYS A 64 14.04 6.17 -11.99
N GLU A 65 15.34 6.07 -11.72
CA GLU A 65 16.22 7.23 -11.71
C GLU A 65 16.06 7.93 -13.07
N LEU A 66 15.67 9.21 -13.03
CA LEU A 66 15.65 10.12 -14.19
C LEU A 66 16.98 10.87 -14.24
#